data_AF-A0A6L2R6B8-F1
#
_entry.id   AF-A0A6L2R6B8-F1
#
_cell.length_a   1.000
_cell.length_b   1.000
_cell.length_c   1.000
_cell.angle_alpha   90.00
_cell.angle_beta   90.00
_cell.angle_gamma   90.00
#
_symmetry.space_group_name_H-M   'P 1'
#
loop_
_entity.id
_entity.type
_entity.pdbx_description
1 polymer ?
#
loop_
_entity_poly.entity_id
_entity_poly.type
_entity_poly.pdbx_seq_one_letter_code
_entity_poly.pdbx_strand_id
1 'polypeptide(L)' 'MNKRQIPLTPVPPTGMEMLFFYQCPHCGRQVPLVSPTEPKMTKCDVCAKSFPIIPVDEHSLHYVRIMLAGGKAASSPDFL' A
#
# COMPACT_ATOMS: atom_id res chain seq x y z
N MET A 1 30.72 25.20 -20.22
CA MET A 1 29.79 24.20 -20.80
C MET A 1 28.47 24.30 -20.08
N ASN A 2 27.44 24.83 -20.74
CA ASN A 2 26.11 25.00 -20.17
C ASN A 2 25.41 23.63 -20.17
N LYS A 3 25.25 23.00 -19.00
CA LYS A 3 24.51 21.73 -18.88
C LYS A 3 23.05 22.03 -19.20
N ARG A 4 22.59 21.73 -20.42
CA ARG A 4 21.16 21.65 -20.74
C ARG A 4 20.54 20.65 -19.77
N GLN A 5 19.81 21.14 -18.77
CA GLN A 5 18.95 20.28 -17.93
C GLN A 5 17.88 19.70 -18.84
N ILE A 6 18.02 18.43 -19.19
CA ILE A 6 16.97 17.69 -19.90
C ILE A 6 15.79 17.61 -18.92
N PRO A 7 14.59 18.06 -19.30
CA PRO A 7 13.42 17.94 -18.45
C PRO A 7 13.20 16.47 -18.09
N LEU A 8 13.05 16.17 -16.80
CA LEU A 8 12.73 14.82 -16.35
C LEU A 8 11.28 14.50 -16.73
N THR A 9 11.09 13.47 -17.54
CA THR A 9 9.75 12.96 -17.86
C THR A 9 9.15 12.30 -16.60
N PRO A 10 7.89 12.59 -16.25
CA PRO A 10 7.19 11.88 -15.18
C PRO A 10 7.18 10.37 -15.41
N VAL A 11 7.36 9.60 -14.34
CA VAL A 11 7.37 8.13 -14.39
C VAL A 11 6.06 7.59 -13.82
N PRO A 12 5.31 6.75 -14.57
CA PRO A 12 4.08 6.17 -14.07
C PRO A 12 4.35 5.06 -13.04
N PRO A 13 3.38 4.73 -12.17
CA PRO A 13 3.45 3.57 -11.29
C PRO A 13 3.58 2.26 -12.09
N THR A 14 4.42 1.36 -11.60
CA THR A 14 4.64 0.02 -12.16
C THR A 14 3.81 -1.06 -11.49
N GLY A 15 3.25 -0.77 -10.31
CA GLY A 15 2.51 -1.69 -9.49
C GLY A 15 1.65 -0.97 -8.45
N MET A 16 0.84 -1.75 -7.74
CA MET A 16 -0.02 -1.27 -6.66
C MET A 16 -0.17 -2.37 -5.60
N GLU A 17 -0.21 -1.92 -4.36
CA GLU A 17 -0.52 -2.69 -3.16
C GLU A 17 -1.49 -1.88 -2.28
N MET A 18 -2.29 -2.56 -1.47
CA MET A 18 -3.25 -1.92 -0.57
C MET A 18 -2.76 -1.94 0.87
N LEU A 19 -2.98 -0.83 1.57
CA LEU A 19 -2.59 -0.64 2.95
C LEU A 19 -3.82 -0.67 3.85
N PHE A 20 -3.78 -1.48 4.90
CA PHE A 20 -4.85 -1.65 5.87
C PHE A 20 -4.38 -1.22 7.25
N PHE A 21 -5.24 -0.51 7.98
CA PHE A 21 -4.94 -0.02 9.32
C PHE A 21 -5.63 -0.87 10.37
N TYR A 22 -4.84 -1.43 11.27
CA TYR A 22 -5.33 -2.18 12.43
C TYR A 22 -5.10 -1.38 13.70
N GLN A 23 -6.14 -1.24 14.53
CA GLN A 23 -6.00 -0.57 15.82
C GLN A 23 -5.28 -1.50 16.81
N CYS A 24 -4.15 -1.06 17.37
CA CYS A 24 -3.46 -1.79 18.41
C CYS A 24 -4.32 -1.83 19.68
N PRO A 25 -4.68 -3.03 20.20
CA PRO A 25 -5.56 -3.14 21.36
C PRO A 25 -4.89 -2.69 22.68
N HIS A 26 -3.58 -2.46 22.68
CA HIS A 26 -2.84 -2.12 23.89
C HIS A 26 -2.57 -0.63 24.07
N CYS A 27 -2.43 0.13 22.97
CA CYS A 27 -2.07 1.56 23.03
C CYS A 27 -2.89 2.43 22.06
N GLY A 28 -3.82 1.84 21.31
CA GLY A 28 -4.67 2.57 20.37
C GLY A 28 -3.98 3.02 19.07
N ARG A 29 -2.68 2.76 18.90
CA ARG A 29 -1.95 3.09 17.66
C ARG A 29 -2.56 2.41 16.43
N GLN A 30 -2.74 3.14 15.33
CA GLN A 30 -3.04 2.55 14.02
C GLN A 30 -1.77 1.96 13.41
N VAL A 31 -1.77 0.64 13.21
CA VAL A 31 -0.65 -0.12 12.64
C VAL A 31 -0.96 -0.40 11.16
N PRO A 32 -0.18 0.17 10.22
CA PRO A 32 -0.37 -0.05 8.79
C PRO A 32 0.24 -1.39 8.36
N LEU A 33 -0.51 -2.19 7.60
CA LEU A 33 -0.05 -3.45 7.01
C LEU A 33 -0.41 -3.52 5.52
N VAL A 34 0.52 -4.02 4.72
CA VAL A 34 0.30 -4.24 3.28
C VAL A 34 -0.42 -5.57 3.07
N SER A 35 -1.62 -5.53 2.50
CA SER A 35 -2.37 -6.69 1.99
C SER A 35 -2.27 -7.98 2.83
N PRO A 36 -2.57 -8.00 4.15
CA PRO A 36 -2.34 -9.19 4.98
C PRO A 36 -3.43 -10.27 4.76
N THR A 37 -3.24 -11.15 3.78
CA THR A 37 -4.23 -12.18 3.39
C THR A 37 -4.23 -13.44 4.26
N GLU A 38 -3.23 -13.60 5.12
CA GLU A 38 -3.11 -14.75 6.01
C GLU A 38 -3.32 -14.34 7.48
N PRO A 39 -3.97 -15.19 8.31
CA PRO A 39 -4.03 -14.99 9.75
C PRO A 39 -2.62 -14.94 10.34
N LYS A 40 -2.29 -13.88 11.08
CA LYS A 40 -0.97 -13.73 11.70
C LYS A 40 -1.00 -12.88 12.97
N MET A 41 0.06 -13.00 13.75
CA MET A 41 0.38 -12.04 14.80
C MET A 41 1.12 -10.86 14.18
N THR A 42 0.63 -9.64 14.40
CA THR A 42 1.37 -8.42 14.07
C THR A 42 1.97 -7.81 15.33
N LYS A 43 3.05 -7.05 15.19
CA LYS A 43 3.71 -6.34 16.29
C LYS A 43 3.50 -4.85 16.13
N CYS A 44 3.03 -4.18 17.18
CA CYS A 44 2.87 -2.72 17.17
C CYS A 44 4.23 -2.02 17.09
N ASP A 45 4.35 -1.04 16.21
CA ASP A 45 5.50 -0.17 16.01
C ASP A 45 5.80 0.73 17.22
N VAL A 46 4.78 1.05 18.02
CA VAL A 46 4.90 1.95 19.18
C VAL A 46 5.10 1.20 20.49
N CYS A 47 4.18 0.31 20.88
CA CYS A 47 4.25 -0.35 22.19
C CYS A 47 4.95 -1.72 22.16
N ALA A 48 5.41 -2.17 20.99
CA ALA A 48 6.11 -3.43 20.77
C ALA A 48 5.33 -4.72 21.14
N LYS A 49 4.07 -4.61 21.59
CA LYS A 49 3.22 -5.76 21.89
C LYS A 49 2.65 -6.37 20.61
N SER A 50 2.55 -7.70 20.60
CA SER A 50 1.98 -8.46 19.50
C SER A 50 0.50 -8.73 19.71
N PHE A 51 -0.29 -8.70 18.64
CA PHE A 51 -1.71 -9.00 18.66
C PHE A 51 -2.14 -9.70 17.37
N PRO A 52 -3.17 -10.58 17.41
CA PRO A 52 -3.68 -11.24 16.22
C PRO A 52 -4.47 -10.26 15.36
N ILE A 53 -4.45 -10.47 14.04
CA ILE A 53 -5.28 -9.72 13.09
C ILE A 53 -6.14 -10.67 12.27
N ILE A 54 -7.30 -10.16 11.83
CA ILE A 54 -8.13 -10.83 10.82
C ILE A 54 -7.50 -10.57 9.45
N PRO A 55 -7.35 -11.61 8.60
CA PRO A 55 -6.84 -11.43 7.24
C PRO A 55 -7.81 -10.61 6.38
N VAL A 56 -7.27 -9.94 5.37
CA VAL A 56 -8.07 -9.33 4.32
C VAL A 56 -8.41 -10.35 3.24
N ASP A 57 -9.54 -10.15 2.57
CA ASP A 57 -10.00 -11.04 1.51
C ASP A 57 -9.14 -10.89 0.23
N GLU A 58 -8.49 -11.97 -0.19
CA GLU A 58 -7.62 -11.99 -1.37
C GLU A 58 -8.39 -11.68 -2.66
N HIS A 59 -9.62 -12.17 -2.80
CA HIS A 59 -10.44 -11.93 -3.99
C HIS A 59 -10.78 -10.45 -4.17
N SER A 60 -11.10 -9.76 -3.08
CA SER A 60 -11.31 -8.32 -3.06
C SER A 60 -10.05 -7.55 -3.44
N LEU A 61 -8.88 -7.96 -2.93
CA LEU A 61 -7.62 -7.35 -3.33
C LEU A 61 -7.35 -7.53 -4.84
N HIS A 62 -7.58 -8.74 -5.34
CA HIS A 62 -7.40 -9.08 -6.74
C HIS A 62 -8.33 -8.25 -7.62
N TYR A 63 -9.60 -8.12 -7.24
CA TYR A 63 -10.59 -7.31 -7.96
C TYR A 63 -10.11 -5.86 -8.15
N VAL A 64 -9.69 -5.19 -7.08
CA VAL A 64 -9.19 -3.80 -7.16
C VAL A 64 -7.92 -3.72 -8.00
N ARG A 65 -7.02 -4.72 -7.89
CA ARG A 65 -5.82 -4.79 -8.70
C ARG A 65 -6.12 -4.89 -10.19
N ILE A 66 -7.08 -5.73 -10.58
CA ILE A 66 -7.54 -5.81 -11.98
C ILE A 66 -8.19 -4.50 -12.41
N MET A 67 -9.10 -3.94 -11.60
CA MET A 67 -9.82 -2.72 -11.91
C MET A 67 -8.88 -1.55 -12.24
N LEU A 68 -7.75 -1.46 -11.55
CA LEU A 68 -6.76 -0.40 -11.75
C LEU A 68 -5.58 -0.81 -12.66
N ALA A 69 -5.71 -1.90 -13.42
CA ALA A 69 -4.66 -2.43 -14.29
C ALA A 69 -3.31 -2.58 -13.57
N GLY A 70 -3.34 -3.12 -12.36
CA GLY A 70 -2.18 -3.28 -11.48
C GLY A 70 -1.63 -1.95 -10.93
N GLY A 71 -2.41 -0.87 -10.92
CA GLY A 71 -2.01 0.46 -10.49
C GLY A 71 -1.72 1.44 -11.62
N LYS A 72 -1.53 0.94 -12.85
CA LYS A 72 -1.24 1.80 -14.01
C LYS A 72 -2.36 2.79 -14.30
N ALA A 73 -3.62 2.36 -14.13
CA ALA A 73 -4.79 3.20 -14.35
C ALA A 73 -5.06 4.19 -13.20
N ALA A 74 -4.28 4.15 -12.12
CA ALA A 74 -4.35 5.15 -11.05
C ALA A 74 -3.54 6.42 -11.35
N SER A 75 -2.78 6.41 -12.45
CA SER A 75 -2.03 7.59 -12.92
C SER A 75 -2.98 8.67 -13.40
N SER A 76 -2.72 9.93 -13.04
CA SER A 76 -3.48 11.04 -13.59
C SER A 76 -3.17 11.20 -15.09
N PRO A 77 -4.18 11.22 -15.97
CA PRO A 77 -3.98 11.38 -17.41
C PRO A 77 -3.40 12.75 -17.79
N ASP A 78 -3.54 13.76 -16.92
CA ASP A 78 -2.98 15.10 -17.13
C ASP A 78 -1.44 15.16 -17.08
N PHE A 79 -0.82 14.06 -16.64
CA PHE A 79 0.64 13.94 -16.47
C PHE A 79 1.26 12.83 -17.36
N LEU A 80 0.45 12.21 -18.23
CA LEU A 80 0.86 11.17 -19.18
C LEU A 80 1.16 11.74 -20.58
#